data_AF-A0A2A9NAL7-F1
#
_entry.id   AF-A0A2A9NAL7-F1
#
_cell.length_a   1.000
_cell.length_b   1.000
_cell.length_c   1.000
_cell.angle_alpha   90.00
_cell.angle_beta   90.00
_cell.angle_gamma   90.00
#
_symmetry.space_group_name_H-M   'P 1'
#
loop_
_entity.id
_entity.type
_entity.pdbx_description
1 polymer ?
#
loop_
_entity_poly.entity_id
_entity_poly.type
_entity_poly.pdbx_seq_one_letter_code
_entity_poly.pdbx_strand_id
1 'polypeptide(L)'
;LQQYAHNKWTDEVTSLLISELNAMSEQNALTAIYELKQKPTVVRTTGNNQMDVKCIVSMTDTLETFETSLTALLDSGCIGSCVNQEFIQKHRLNTIPLPCPIPVYNVDRTRNNIGSLMHKIQL
;
A
#
# COMPACT_ATOMS: atom_id res chain seq x y z
N LEU A 1 -10.86 -18.84 11.88
CA LEU A 1 -10.24 -17.51 11.75
C LEU A 1 -11.20 -16.35 11.99
N GLN A 2 -12.37 -16.27 11.33
CA GLN A 2 -13.33 -15.15 11.55
C GLN A 2 -13.78 -14.99 13.01
N GLN A 3 -13.96 -16.10 13.74
CA GLN A 3 -14.32 -16.08 15.17
C GLN A 3 -13.13 -15.71 16.09
N TYR A 4 -11.91 -15.70 15.55
CA TYR A 4 -10.67 -15.46 16.30
C TYR A 4 -10.08 -14.07 16.03
N ALA A 5 -10.31 -13.52 14.84
CA ALA A 5 -9.91 -12.18 14.48
C ALA A 5 -10.74 -11.15 15.25
N HIS A 6 -10.14 -10.02 15.59
CA HIS A 6 -10.86 -8.91 16.22
C HIS A 6 -12.00 -8.46 15.29
N ASN A 7 -13.17 -8.11 15.84
CA ASN A 7 -14.40 -7.89 15.08
C ASN A 7 -14.27 -6.91 13.90
N LYS A 8 -13.35 -5.95 13.98
CA LYS A 8 -13.03 -5.00 12.89
C LYS A 8 -12.30 -5.61 11.68
N TRP A 9 -11.74 -6.81 11.80
CA TRP A 9 -11.08 -7.54 10.71
C TRP A 9 -12.02 -8.50 9.98
N THR A 10 -13.31 -8.54 10.31
CA THR A 10 -14.24 -9.58 9.81
C THR A 10 -14.37 -9.61 8.29
N ASP A 11 -14.32 -8.45 7.63
CA ASP A 11 -14.33 -8.33 6.16
C ASP A 11 -12.99 -8.70 5.52
N GLU A 12 -11.90 -8.65 6.29
CA GLU A 12 -10.52 -8.87 5.84
C GLU A 12 -10.11 -10.36 5.96
N VAL A 13 -10.84 -11.16 6.76
CA VAL A 13 -10.70 -12.62 6.81
C VAL A 13 -11.35 -13.28 5.60
N THR A 14 -10.69 -13.11 4.46
CA THR A 14 -11.11 -13.67 3.16
C THR A 14 -10.59 -15.09 2.96
N SER A 15 -11.17 -15.81 2.00
CA SER A 15 -10.65 -17.11 1.55
C SER A 15 -9.22 -17.02 1.02
N LEU A 16 -8.83 -15.87 0.45
CA LEU A 16 -7.47 -15.59 -0.01
C LEU A 16 -6.49 -15.55 1.18
N LEU A 17 -6.80 -14.76 2.22
CA LEU A 17 -5.98 -14.69 3.42
C LEU A 17 -5.79 -16.06 4.07
N ILE A 18 -6.85 -16.88 4.10
CA ILE A 18 -6.78 -18.25 4.62
C ILE A 18 -5.82 -19.11 3.78
N SER A 19 -5.85 -18.98 2.45
CA SER A 19 -4.93 -19.69 1.57
C SER A 19 -3.47 -19.24 1.75
N GLU A 20 -3.23 -17.94 1.98
CA GLU A 20 -1.90 -17.39 2.26
C GLU A 20 -1.36 -17.90 3.59
N LEU A 21 -2.16 -17.84 4.67
CA LEU A 21 -1.77 -18.38 5.99
C LEU A 21 -1.39 -19.86 5.92
N ASN A 22 -2.11 -20.65 5.13
CA ASN A 22 -1.83 -22.08 4.94
C ASN A 22 -0.55 -22.35 4.12
N ALA A 23 -0.11 -21.40 3.30
CA ALA A 23 1.09 -21.51 2.49
C ALA A 23 2.36 -21.03 3.22
N MET A 24 2.21 -20.38 4.39
CA MET A 24 3.32 -19.86 5.20
C MET A 24 3.88 -20.92 6.14
N SER A 25 5.13 -20.71 6.60
CA SER A 25 5.70 -21.48 7.71
C SER A 25 4.89 -21.26 8.99
N GLU A 26 4.81 -22.29 9.84
CA GLU A 26 4.07 -22.26 11.11
C GLU A 26 4.34 -21.01 11.95
N GLN A 27 5.61 -20.60 12.10
CA GLN A 27 5.98 -19.43 12.89
C GLN A 27 5.36 -18.13 12.33
N ASN A 28 5.38 -17.94 11.01
CA ASN A 28 4.82 -16.75 10.37
C ASN A 28 3.29 -16.77 10.40
N ALA A 29 2.68 -17.94 10.19
CA ALA A 29 1.24 -18.10 10.29
C ALA A 29 0.74 -17.80 11.71
N LEU A 30 1.45 -18.26 12.74
CA LEU A 30 1.14 -17.95 14.14
C LEU A 30 1.26 -16.45 14.43
N THR A 31 2.36 -15.81 14.02
CA THR A 31 2.53 -14.35 14.17
C THR A 31 1.38 -13.58 13.51
N ALA A 32 1.03 -13.90 12.27
CA ALA A 32 -0.08 -13.26 11.56
C ALA A 32 -1.44 -13.48 12.26
N ILE A 33 -1.69 -14.68 12.79
CA ILE A 33 -2.90 -14.97 13.56
C ILE A 33 -2.92 -14.17 14.89
N TYR A 34 -1.77 -14.00 15.54
CA TYR A 34 -1.67 -13.16 16.74
C TYR A 34 -1.96 -11.69 16.45
N GLU A 35 -1.51 -11.18 15.30
CA GLU A 35 -1.79 -9.81 14.86
C GLU A 35 -3.27 -9.59 14.51
N LEU A 36 -3.92 -10.56 13.84
CA LEU A 36 -5.36 -10.51 13.54
C LEU A 36 -6.24 -10.44 14.80
N LYS A 37 -5.74 -10.94 15.93
CA LYS A 37 -6.42 -10.84 17.23
C LYS A 37 -6.34 -9.43 17.83
N GLN A 38 -5.36 -8.64 17.42
CA GLN A 38 -5.20 -7.28 17.92
C GLN A 38 -6.17 -6.32 17.25
N LYS A 39 -6.54 -5.27 17.98
CA LYS A 39 -7.28 -4.14 17.37
C LYS A 39 -6.39 -3.57 16.26
N PRO A 40 -6.92 -3.41 15.04
CA PRO A 40 -6.12 -2.87 13.95
C PRO A 40 -5.62 -1.47 14.32
N THR A 41 -4.30 -1.29 14.22
CA THR A 41 -3.66 0.01 14.44
C THR A 41 -4.01 0.90 13.26
N VAL A 42 -4.81 1.94 13.52
CA VAL A 42 -5.08 2.98 12.54
C VAL A 42 -4.17 4.14 12.88
N VAL A 43 -3.14 4.34 12.08
CA VAL A 43 -2.30 5.54 12.18
C VAL A 43 -3.11 6.70 11.59
N ARG A 44 -3.35 7.72 12.42
CA ARG A 44 -4.08 8.94 12.05
C ARG A 44 -3.23 10.13 12.43
N THR A 45 -2.96 11.01 11.48
CA THR A 45 -2.44 12.34 11.76
C THR A 45 -3.53 13.15 12.47
N THR A 46 -3.20 13.69 13.65
CA THR A 46 -4.06 14.63 14.39
C THR A 46 -3.68 16.05 13.99
N GLY A 47 -3.97 16.44 12.73
CA GLY A 47 -3.70 17.78 12.20
C GLY A 47 -3.41 17.80 10.69
N ASN A 48 -3.36 18.99 10.09
CA ASN A 48 -3.00 19.21 8.69
C ASN A 48 -1.48 19.30 8.45
N ASN A 49 -0.65 18.85 9.39
CA ASN A 49 0.80 18.85 9.22
C ASN A 49 1.22 17.71 8.30
N GLN A 50 1.13 17.99 7.00
CA GLN A 50 1.75 17.22 5.93
C GLN A 50 3.23 17.63 5.81
N MET A 51 4.11 16.65 5.65
CA MET A 51 5.52 16.90 5.39
C MET A 51 5.83 16.53 3.94
N ASP A 52 6.24 17.54 3.19
CA ASP A 52 6.63 17.44 1.80
C ASP A 52 8.14 17.37 1.67
N VAL A 53 8.64 16.35 0.98
CA VAL A 53 10.06 16.14 0.74
C VAL A 53 10.34 16.37 -0.74
N LYS A 54 11.28 17.25 -1.04
CA LYS A 54 11.79 17.40 -2.40
C LYS A 54 12.61 16.18 -2.76
N CYS A 55 12.25 15.52 -3.84
CA CYS A 55 12.97 14.36 -4.37
C CYS A 55 13.35 14.56 -5.84
N ILE A 56 14.44 13.90 -6.20
CA ILE A 56 14.82 13.64 -7.58
C ILE A 56 14.59 12.15 -7.78
N VAL A 57 13.90 11.80 -8.86
CA VAL A 57 13.59 10.42 -9.20
C VAL A 57 14.30 10.10 -10.51
N SER A 58 15.05 9.00 -10.51
CA SER A 58 15.66 8.44 -11.70
C SER A 58 14.99 7.11 -12.01
N MET A 59 14.88 6.75 -13.28
CA MET A 59 14.38 5.44 -13.68
C MET A 59 15.54 4.47 -13.82
N THR A 60 15.42 3.26 -13.28
CA THR A 60 16.51 2.25 -13.36
C THR A 60 16.68 1.66 -14.76
N ASP A 61 15.64 1.65 -15.58
CA ASP A 61 15.63 1.04 -16.91
C ASP A 61 16.11 2.01 -18.01
N THR A 62 15.72 3.28 -17.94
CA THR A 62 16.11 4.30 -18.94
C THR A 62 17.26 5.19 -18.47
N LEU A 63 17.58 5.19 -17.16
CA LEU A 63 18.48 6.14 -16.51
C LEU A 63 18.04 7.62 -16.65
N GLU A 64 16.81 7.85 -17.10
CA GLU A 64 16.22 9.18 -17.20
C GLU A 64 15.98 9.73 -15.78
N THR A 65 16.42 10.96 -15.55
CA THR A 65 16.28 11.64 -14.27
C THR A 65 15.33 12.81 -14.39
N PHE A 66 14.32 12.85 -13.54
CA PHE A 66 13.36 13.94 -13.49
C PHE A 66 13.91 15.04 -12.58
N GLU A 67 14.66 15.97 -13.19
CA GLU A 67 15.35 17.07 -12.49
C GLU A 67 14.40 18.18 -12.00
N THR A 68 13.15 18.22 -12.47
CA THR A 68 12.15 19.13 -11.92
C THR A 68 11.79 18.64 -10.52
N SER A 69 12.07 19.44 -9.49
CA SER A 69 11.87 19.09 -8.08
C SER A 69 10.48 18.47 -7.87
N LEU A 70 10.46 17.16 -7.66
CA LEU A 70 9.25 16.45 -7.30
C LEU A 70 9.01 16.65 -5.82
N THR A 71 7.75 16.77 -5.45
CA THR A 71 7.36 16.79 -4.05
C THR A 71 6.70 15.46 -3.74
N ALA A 72 7.34 14.68 -2.87
CA ALA A 72 6.77 13.48 -2.30
C ALA A 72 6.20 13.78 -0.91
N LEU A 73 5.02 13.24 -0.63
CA LEU A 73 4.44 13.23 0.71
C LEU A 73 5.18 12.19 1.56
N LEU A 74 5.73 12.60 2.71
CA LEU A 74 6.18 11.63 3.71
C LEU A 74 4.97 11.11 4.49
N ASP A 75 4.53 9.90 4.13
CA ASP A 75 3.38 9.23 4.75
C ASP A 75 3.83 8.01 5.55
N SER A 76 3.80 8.11 6.89
CA SER A 76 4.09 6.98 7.79
C SER A 76 2.95 5.96 7.85
N GLY A 77 1.77 6.29 7.31
CA GLY A 77 0.63 5.39 7.21
C GLY A 77 0.64 4.52 5.95
N CYS A 78 1.57 4.75 5.01
CA CYS A 78 1.64 3.99 3.78
C CYS A 78 2.59 2.79 3.91
N ILE A 79 2.16 1.61 3.46
CA ILE A 79 2.95 0.37 3.50
C ILE A 79 4.06 0.37 2.44
N GLY A 80 3.92 1.17 1.38
CA GLY A 80 4.93 1.30 0.32
C GLY A 80 4.85 2.65 -0.37
N SER A 81 5.83 2.96 -1.23
CA SER A 81 5.80 4.20 -2.01
C SER A 81 4.73 4.12 -3.09
N CYS A 82 3.88 5.14 -3.16
CA CYS A 82 2.82 5.26 -4.15
C CYS A 82 3.05 6.49 -5.03
N VAL A 83 2.75 6.37 -6.33
CA VAL A 83 2.91 7.45 -7.30
C VAL A 83 1.59 7.69 -8.02
N ASN A 84 1.24 8.97 -8.22
CA ASN A 84 0.02 9.34 -8.92
C ASN A 84 0.06 8.87 -10.39
N GLN A 85 -1.04 8.29 -10.87
CA GLN A 85 -1.17 7.88 -12.27
C GLN A 85 -0.98 9.03 -13.27
N GLU A 86 -1.43 10.24 -12.95
CA GLU A 86 -1.22 11.42 -13.80
C GLU A 86 0.28 11.73 -13.96
N PHE A 87 1.06 11.52 -12.89
CA PHE A 87 2.51 11.69 -12.92
C PHE A 87 3.15 10.68 -13.86
N ILE A 88 2.75 9.41 -13.75
CA ILE A 88 3.21 8.34 -14.64
C ILE A 88 2.92 8.68 -16.10
N GLN A 89 1.70 9.14 -16.41
CA GLN A 89 1.29 9.46 -17.78
C GLN A 89 2.03 10.68 -18.34
N LYS A 90 2.17 11.74 -17.53
CA LYS A 90 2.88 12.97 -17.92
C LYS A 90 4.34 12.69 -18.27
N HIS A 91 5.00 11.86 -17.48
CA HIS A 91 6.42 11.54 -17.63
C HIS A 91 6.67 10.26 -18.45
N ARG A 92 5.61 9.63 -18.97
CA ARG A 92 5.66 8.40 -19.78
C ARG A 92 6.48 7.29 -19.11
N LEU A 93 6.31 7.13 -17.79
CA LEU A 93 7.05 6.14 -17.03
C LEU A 93 6.62 4.73 -17.42
N ASN A 94 7.59 3.84 -17.54
CA ASN A 94 7.33 2.43 -17.78
C ASN A 94 6.65 1.81 -16.55
N THR A 95 5.53 1.14 -16.79
CA THR A 95 4.74 0.45 -15.77
C THR A 95 4.72 -1.03 -16.05
N ILE A 96 4.77 -1.83 -14.99
CA ILE A 96 4.61 -3.27 -15.02
C ILE A 96 3.27 -3.59 -14.36
N PRO A 97 2.32 -4.23 -15.06
CA PRO A 97 1.05 -4.62 -14.47
C PRO A 97 1.27 -5.58 -13.30
N LEU A 98 0.51 -5.38 -12.23
CA LEU A 98 0.50 -6.28 -11.09
C LEU A 98 -0.27 -7.57 -11.45
N PRO A 99 0.14 -8.74 -10.93
CA PRO A 99 -0.60 -9.99 -11.13
C PRO A 99 -2.06 -9.92 -10.69
N CYS A 100 -2.35 -9.13 -9.64
CA CYS A 100 -3.69 -8.82 -9.18
C CYS A 100 -3.76 -7.35 -8.70
N PRO A 101 -4.89 -6.64 -8.92
CA PRO A 101 -5.09 -5.31 -8.37
C PRO A 101 -5.10 -5.32 -6.84
N ILE A 102 -4.38 -4.39 -6.22
CA ILE A 102 -4.34 -4.24 -4.75
C ILE A 102 -5.35 -3.17 -4.35
N PRO A 103 -6.42 -3.51 -3.60
CA PRO A 103 -7.41 -2.53 -3.19
C PRO A 103 -6.81 -1.51 -2.22
N VAL A 104 -7.06 -0.22 -2.49
CA VAL A 104 -6.66 0.88 -1.60
C VAL A 104 -7.86 1.31 -0.78
N TYR A 105 -7.63 1.52 0.51
CA TYR A 105 -8.64 1.97 1.45
C TYR A 105 -8.21 3.29 2.10
N ASN A 106 -9.19 4.16 2.34
CA ASN A 106 -8.98 5.37 3.10
C ASN A 106 -8.78 5.05 4.60
N VAL A 107 -8.34 6.03 5.38
CA VAL A 107 -8.13 5.93 6.84
C VAL A 107 -9.41 5.57 7.62
N ASP A 108 -10.58 5.81 7.03
CA ASP A 108 -11.89 5.43 7.56
C ASP A 108 -12.38 4.06 7.07
N ARG A 109 -11.55 3.33 6.31
CA ARG A 109 -11.81 2.01 5.71
C ARG A 109 -12.81 2.00 4.56
N THR A 110 -13.23 3.16 4.07
CA THR A 110 -13.96 3.22 2.81
C THR A 110 -13.02 2.91 1.64
N ARG A 111 -13.56 2.33 0.57
CA ARG A 111 -12.78 2.06 -0.64
C ARG A 111 -12.30 3.40 -1.22
N ASN A 112 -11.03 3.47 -1.59
CA ASN A 112 -10.49 4.69 -2.18
C ASN A 112 -11.18 4.98 -3.53
N ASN A 113 -11.62 6.22 -3.73
CA ASN A 113 -12.37 6.63 -4.92
C ASN A 113 -11.54 6.57 -6.21
N ILE A 114 -10.21 6.64 -6.10
CA ILE A 114 -9.28 6.54 -7.23
C ILE A 114 -9.12 5.08 -7.68
N GLY A 115 -9.48 4.12 -6.81
CA GLY A 115 -9.55 2.71 -7.16
C GLY A 115 -8.44 1.87 -6.50
N SER A 116 -7.94 0.89 -7.25
CA SER A 116 -6.95 -0.09 -6.77
C SER A 116 -5.59 0.19 -7.42
N LEU A 117 -4.50 -0.18 -6.76
CA LEU A 117 -3.18 -0.19 -7.40
C LEU A 117 -3.15 -1.30 -8.44
N MET A 118 -2.82 -0.93 -9.67
CA MET A 118 -2.88 -1.81 -10.83
C MET A 118 -1.49 -2.14 -11.40
N HIS A 119 -0.52 -1.27 -11.16
CA HIS A 119 0.81 -1.34 -11.76
C HIS A 119 1.88 -1.01 -10.73
N LYS A 120 3.09 -1.51 -10.95
CA LYS A 120 4.32 -1.07 -10.28
C LYS A 120 5.24 -0.38 -11.28
N ILE A 121 6.08 0.51 -10.78
CA ILE A 121 7.18 1.13 -11.53
C ILE A 121 8.50 0.77 -10.85
N GLN A 122 9.59 0.79 -11.62
CA GLN A 122 10.93 0.55 -11.09
C GLN A 122 11.73 1.84 -11.21
N LEU A 123 11.98 2.47 -10.06
CA LEU A 123 12.79 3.67 -9.89
C LEU A 123 14.17 3.30 -9.35
#